data_AF-A0A3D9FYY1-F1
#
_entry.id   AF-A0A3D9FYY1-F1
#
_cell.length_a   1.000
_cell.length_b   1.000
_cell.length_c   1.000
_cell.angle_alpha   90.00
_cell.angle_beta   90.00
_cell.angle_gamma   90.00
#
_symmetry.space_group_name_H-M   'P 1'
#
loop_
_entity.id
_entity.type
_entity.pdbx_description
1 polymer ?
#
loop_
_entity_poly.entity_id
_entity_poly.type
_entity_poly.pdbx_seq_one_letter_code
_entity_poly.pdbx_strand_id
1 'polypeptide(L)'
;MIKEFLVSFKENLETKSSNPFFGTLIIIWFLKNWELFYTLFNFDNKTTLHTKKNFIFDHFKKLPLIENIFICILKAFFVLLISYCLINISRLIINFFEKKVTPLMYKWTDKTSIVLKSIYDISEEERKKLEKRVDEERSSRIKLQDEYDKLEQKLSALLLKQQEQIIQNSKNDFQDSDKSYPSINKEKSKLDLIYEKFKKENTTTDFQTIVDNILNDIVMNDRSSEVKQFISLGLIERDTHDGGNKYYFKLTTNGKDLSERLLIDSLKQN
;
A
#
# COMPACT_ATOMS: atom_id res chain seq x y z
N MET A 1 -18.56 -51.59 -41.48
CA MET A 1 -17.12 -51.87 -41.67
C MET A 1 -16.32 -50.66 -42.16
N ILE A 2 -16.27 -50.28 -43.44
CA ILE A 2 -15.41 -49.15 -43.91
C ILE A 2 -15.78 -47.80 -43.24
N LYS A 3 -17.09 -47.55 -43.09
CA LYS A 3 -17.59 -46.34 -42.41
C LYS A 3 -17.25 -46.32 -40.93
N GLU A 4 -17.30 -47.46 -40.25
CA GLU A 4 -16.90 -47.60 -38.84
C GLU A 4 -15.39 -47.40 -38.70
N PHE A 5 -14.58 -48.02 -39.57
CA PHE A 5 -13.13 -47.78 -39.61
C PHE A 5 -12.78 -46.30 -39.82
N LEU A 6 -13.47 -45.61 -40.73
CA LEU A 6 -13.25 -44.17 -40.96
C LEU A 6 -13.66 -43.32 -39.76
N VAL A 7 -14.75 -43.68 -39.08
CA VAL A 7 -15.20 -43.00 -37.85
C VAL A 7 -14.20 -43.22 -36.72
N SER A 8 -13.76 -44.47 -36.48
CA SER A 8 -12.75 -44.79 -35.47
C SER A 8 -11.39 -44.14 -35.76
N PHE A 9 -11.00 -44.04 -37.04
CA PHE A 9 -9.77 -43.38 -37.44
C PHE A 9 -9.86 -41.87 -37.27
N LYS A 10 -11.01 -41.28 -37.63
CA LYS A 10 -11.28 -39.85 -37.41
C LYS A 10 -11.27 -39.52 -35.93
N GLU A 11 -11.95 -40.28 -35.07
CA GLU A 11 -11.98 -40.06 -33.62
C GLU A 11 -10.59 -40.19 -32.99
N ASN A 12 -9.79 -41.17 -33.41
CA ASN A 12 -8.43 -41.36 -32.94
C ASN A 12 -7.48 -40.25 -33.45
N LEU A 13 -7.69 -39.78 -34.68
CA LEU A 13 -6.95 -38.67 -35.26
C LEU A 13 -7.37 -37.34 -34.62
N GLU A 14 -8.63 -37.13 -34.30
CA GLU A 14 -9.14 -35.92 -33.64
C GLU A 14 -8.64 -35.83 -32.20
N THR A 15 -8.71 -36.92 -31.44
CA THR A 15 -8.18 -36.99 -30.06
C THR A 15 -6.66 -36.83 -30.01
N LYS A 16 -5.90 -37.39 -30.96
CA LYS A 16 -4.44 -37.24 -31.02
C LYS A 16 -4.00 -35.92 -31.69
N SER A 17 -4.69 -35.43 -32.70
CA SER A 17 -4.40 -34.16 -33.39
C SER A 17 -4.82 -32.94 -32.57
N SER A 18 -5.70 -33.11 -31.57
CA SER A 18 -5.93 -32.09 -30.55
C SER A 18 -4.65 -31.78 -29.74
N ASN A 19 -3.66 -32.69 -29.74
CA ASN A 19 -2.33 -32.38 -29.24
C ASN A 19 -1.54 -31.60 -30.31
N PRO A 20 -1.17 -30.33 -30.05
CA PRO A 20 -0.41 -29.50 -31.00
C PRO A 20 0.89 -30.17 -31.49
N PHE A 21 1.50 -31.01 -30.66
CA PHE A 21 2.70 -31.78 -31.01
C PHE A 21 2.44 -32.80 -32.12
N PHE A 22 1.37 -33.58 -32.00
CA PHE A 22 1.09 -34.65 -32.97
C PHE A 22 0.68 -34.07 -34.32
N GLY A 23 -0.13 -33.00 -34.33
CA GLY A 23 -0.48 -32.29 -35.56
C GLY A 23 0.75 -31.70 -36.26
N THR A 24 1.63 -31.03 -35.50
CA THR A 24 2.88 -30.46 -36.04
C THR A 24 3.82 -31.54 -36.57
N LEU A 25 3.92 -32.68 -35.88
CA LEU A 25 4.72 -33.82 -36.30
C LEU A 25 4.21 -34.42 -37.62
N ILE A 26 2.89 -34.62 -37.75
CA ILE A 26 2.29 -35.11 -38.99
C ILE A 26 2.63 -34.18 -40.14
N ILE A 27 2.42 -32.87 -39.98
CA ILE A 27 2.70 -31.87 -41.02
C ILE A 27 4.17 -31.89 -41.43
N ILE A 28 5.10 -31.89 -40.46
CA ILE A 28 6.55 -31.93 -40.74
C ILE A 28 6.95 -33.23 -41.44
N TRP A 29 6.34 -34.35 -41.04
CA TRP A 29 6.60 -35.63 -41.68
C TRP A 29 6.11 -35.68 -43.12
N PHE A 30 4.92 -35.12 -43.40
CA PHE A 30 4.40 -34.95 -44.76
C PHE A 30 5.31 -34.06 -45.62
N LEU A 31 5.73 -32.91 -45.09
CA LEU A 31 6.63 -31.99 -45.81
C LEU A 31 8.00 -32.62 -46.08
N LYS A 32 8.57 -33.33 -45.10
CA LYS A 32 9.88 -33.97 -45.25
C LYS A 32 9.87 -35.14 -46.22
N ASN A 33 8.78 -35.90 -46.26
CA ASN A 33 8.63 -37.05 -47.16
C ASN A 33 7.70 -36.73 -48.35
N TRP A 34 7.64 -35.46 -48.77
CA TRP A 34 6.72 -35.01 -49.82
C TRP A 34 6.92 -35.79 -51.14
N GLU A 35 8.17 -36.11 -51.50
CA GLU A 35 8.47 -36.92 -52.69
C GLU A 35 7.85 -38.32 -52.63
N LEU A 36 7.80 -38.93 -51.44
CA LEU A 36 7.16 -40.23 -51.24
C LEU A 36 5.63 -40.12 -51.42
N PHE A 37 5.00 -39.09 -50.84
CA PHE A 37 3.56 -38.87 -51.00
C PHE A 37 3.20 -38.53 -52.45
N TYR A 38 3.97 -37.63 -53.06
CA TYR A 38 3.81 -37.28 -54.46
C TYR A 38 3.92 -38.52 -55.35
N THR A 39 4.93 -39.35 -55.12
CA THR A 39 5.10 -40.60 -55.87
C THR A 39 4.00 -41.61 -55.56
N LEU A 40 3.43 -41.64 -54.35
CA LEU A 40 2.33 -42.55 -54.00
C LEU A 40 1.07 -42.23 -54.82
N PHE A 41 0.70 -40.95 -54.90
CA PHE A 41 -0.54 -40.48 -55.52
C PHE A 41 -0.44 -40.19 -57.02
N ASN A 42 0.76 -39.91 -57.55
CA ASN A 42 0.96 -39.78 -58.99
C ASN A 42 1.55 -41.06 -59.59
N PHE A 43 0.91 -41.53 -60.66
CA PHE A 43 1.46 -42.54 -61.56
C PHE A 43 1.69 -41.86 -62.90
N ASP A 44 2.96 -41.67 -63.27
CA ASP A 44 3.29 -41.26 -64.63
C ASP A 44 3.07 -42.48 -65.55
N ASN A 45 2.37 -42.27 -66.67
CA ASN A 45 2.04 -43.32 -67.65
C ASN A 45 3.29 -44.05 -68.21
N LYS A 46 4.47 -43.45 -68.05
CA LYS A 46 5.77 -44.01 -68.48
C LYS A 46 6.50 -44.82 -67.40
N THR A 47 5.99 -44.88 -66.17
CA THR A 47 6.66 -45.56 -65.04
C THR A 47 6.05 -46.93 -64.77
N THR A 48 6.89 -47.97 -64.73
CA THR A 48 6.43 -49.32 -64.35
C THR A 48 6.25 -49.43 -62.85
N LEU A 49 5.32 -50.28 -62.39
CA LEU A 49 5.09 -50.58 -60.97
C LEU A 49 6.39 -50.99 -60.25
N HIS A 50 7.29 -51.68 -60.97
CA HIS A 50 8.58 -52.11 -60.45
C HIS A 50 9.50 -50.92 -60.14
N THR A 51 9.55 -49.92 -61.02
CA THR A 51 10.35 -48.70 -60.81
C THR A 51 9.86 -47.94 -59.58
N LYS A 52 8.54 -47.83 -59.39
CA LYS A 52 7.94 -47.16 -58.23
C LYS A 52 8.21 -47.90 -56.92
N LYS A 53 8.13 -49.24 -56.94
CA LYS A 53 8.48 -50.08 -55.79
C LYS A 53 9.95 -49.87 -55.41
N ASN A 54 10.86 -49.94 -56.38
CA ASN A 54 12.29 -49.70 -56.15
C ASN A 54 12.56 -48.32 -55.58
N PHE A 55 11.90 -47.27 -56.07
CA PHE A 55 12.01 -45.93 -55.50
C PHE A 55 11.64 -45.89 -54.02
N ILE A 56 10.51 -46.50 -53.62
CA ILE A 56 10.08 -46.55 -52.22
C ILE A 56 11.07 -47.33 -51.36
N PHE A 57 11.58 -48.47 -51.85
CA PHE A 57 12.61 -49.24 -51.13
C PHE A 57 13.91 -48.47 -50.98
N ASP A 58 14.38 -47.81 -52.04
CA ASP A 58 15.60 -47.00 -52.00
C ASP A 58 15.45 -45.78 -51.10
N HIS A 59 14.26 -45.18 -51.03
CA HIS A 59 13.94 -44.08 -50.11
C HIS A 59 14.12 -44.51 -48.65
N PHE A 60 13.56 -45.66 -48.26
CA PHE A 60 13.69 -46.19 -46.88
C PHE A 60 15.03 -46.87 -46.60
N LYS A 61 15.79 -47.25 -47.63
CA LYS A 61 17.15 -47.78 -47.49
C LYS A 61 18.17 -46.66 -47.24
N LYS A 62 17.99 -45.49 -47.87
CA LYS A 62 18.84 -44.31 -47.66
C LYS A 62 18.53 -43.61 -46.34
N LEU A 63 17.27 -43.63 -45.90
CA LEU A 63 16.80 -43.01 -44.67
C LEU A 63 15.99 -44.03 -43.86
N PRO A 64 16.59 -44.70 -42.85
CA PRO A 64 15.86 -45.66 -42.04
C PRO A 64 14.69 -44.94 -41.34
N LEU A 65 13.53 -45.60 -41.36
CA LEU A 65 12.25 -45.07 -40.89
C LEU A 65 12.34 -44.43 -39.49
N ILE A 66 13.03 -45.11 -38.57
CA ILE A 66 13.14 -44.72 -37.17
C ILE A 66 13.93 -43.42 -37.03
N GLU A 67 15.08 -43.32 -37.70
CA GLU A 67 15.91 -42.11 -37.68
C GLU A 67 15.17 -40.93 -38.32
N ASN A 68 14.47 -41.20 -39.42
CA ASN A 68 13.67 -40.18 -40.11
C ASN A 68 12.56 -39.62 -39.22
N ILE A 69 11.82 -40.50 -38.51
CA ILE A 69 10.77 -40.13 -37.56
C ILE A 69 11.37 -39.37 -36.37
N PHE A 70 12.50 -39.81 -35.82
CA PHE A 70 13.18 -39.14 -34.71
C PHE A 70 13.61 -37.71 -35.07
N ILE A 71 14.16 -37.51 -36.27
CA ILE A 71 14.49 -36.17 -36.78
C ILE A 71 13.22 -35.32 -36.94
N CYS A 72 12.11 -35.91 -37.39
CA CYS A 72 10.83 -35.18 -37.49
C CYS A 72 10.29 -34.77 -36.11
N ILE A 73 10.40 -35.65 -35.10
CA ILE A 73 10.06 -35.38 -33.70
C ILE A 73 10.87 -34.19 -33.18
N LEU A 74 12.19 -34.19 -33.41
CA LEU A 74 13.08 -33.13 -32.94
C LEU A 74 12.78 -31.78 -33.62
N LYS A 75 12.52 -31.80 -34.94
CA LYS A 75 12.08 -30.60 -35.67
C LYS A 75 10.73 -30.08 -35.17
N ALA A 76 9.76 -30.97 -34.94
CA ALA A 76 8.43 -30.60 -34.43
C ALA A 76 8.52 -29.97 -33.04
N PHE A 77 9.35 -30.54 -32.17
CA PHE A 77 9.62 -29.97 -30.86
C PHE A 77 10.21 -28.56 -30.95
N PHE A 78 11.20 -28.35 -31.84
CA PHE A 78 11.82 -27.04 -32.01
C PHE A 78 10.87 -25.99 -32.60
N VAL A 79 10.04 -26.37 -33.58
CA VAL A 79 9.00 -25.49 -34.15
C VAL A 79 7.99 -25.06 -33.08
N LEU A 80 7.58 -25.98 -32.20
CA LEU A 80 6.69 -25.65 -31.10
C LEU A 80 7.35 -24.74 -30.08
N LEU A 81 8.61 -25.01 -29.71
CA LEU A 81 9.37 -24.16 -28.81
C LEU A 81 9.45 -22.72 -29.35
N ILE A 82 9.78 -22.57 -30.63
CA ILE A 82 9.79 -21.27 -31.32
C ILE A 82 8.41 -20.63 -31.29
N SER A 83 7.35 -21.38 -31.62
CA SER A 83 5.98 -20.85 -31.63
C SER A 83 5.56 -20.31 -30.26
N TYR A 84 5.87 -21.04 -29.18
CA TYR A 84 5.63 -20.56 -27.82
C TYR A 84 6.46 -19.32 -27.49
N CYS A 85 7.73 -19.27 -27.87
CA CYS A 85 8.55 -18.08 -27.72
C CYS A 85 7.94 -16.88 -28.47
N LEU A 86 7.49 -17.06 -29.72
CA LEU A 86 6.85 -16.01 -30.52
C LEU A 86 5.56 -15.51 -29.88
N ILE A 87 4.72 -16.41 -29.34
CA ILE A 87 3.49 -16.02 -28.64
C ILE A 87 3.82 -15.16 -27.41
N ASN A 88 4.83 -15.56 -26.64
CA ASN A 88 5.26 -14.79 -25.46
C ASN A 88 5.87 -13.44 -25.85
N ILE A 89 6.67 -13.39 -26.91
CA ILE A 89 7.22 -12.14 -27.44
C ILE A 89 6.09 -11.23 -27.94
N SER A 90 5.09 -11.78 -28.65
CA SER A 90 3.92 -11.03 -29.10
C SER A 90 3.16 -10.42 -27.92
N ARG A 91 2.93 -11.20 -26.85
CA ARG A 91 2.33 -10.68 -25.61
C ARG A 91 3.19 -9.61 -24.94
N LEU A 92 4.51 -9.79 -24.94
CA LEU A 92 5.44 -8.79 -24.40
C LEU A 92 5.33 -7.48 -25.17
N ILE A 93 5.30 -7.54 -26.50
CA ILE A 93 5.13 -6.38 -27.37
C ILE A 93 3.79 -5.69 -27.06
N ILE A 94 2.68 -6.43 -27.05
CA ILE A 94 1.35 -5.85 -26.77
C ILE A 94 1.34 -5.15 -25.40
N ASN A 95 1.81 -5.84 -24.35
CA ASN A 95 1.87 -5.27 -23.00
C ASN A 95 2.80 -4.04 -22.93
N PHE A 96 3.91 -4.06 -23.66
CA PHE A 96 4.84 -2.93 -23.74
C PHE A 96 4.17 -1.73 -24.42
N PHE A 97 3.46 -1.97 -25.51
CA PHE A 97 2.71 -0.91 -26.19
C PHE A 97 1.62 -0.36 -25.29
N GLU A 98 0.75 -1.19 -24.72
CA GLU A 98 -0.35 -0.74 -23.85
C GLU A 98 0.14 -0.01 -22.59
N LYS A 99 1.19 -0.51 -21.94
CA LYS A 99 1.64 0.03 -20.64
C LYS A 99 2.66 1.15 -20.73
N LYS A 100 3.46 1.20 -21.82
CA LYS A 100 4.52 2.21 -21.97
C LYS A 100 4.29 3.13 -23.15
N VAL A 101 4.03 2.59 -24.34
CA VAL A 101 3.95 3.43 -25.55
C VAL A 101 2.66 4.23 -25.59
N THR A 102 1.51 3.59 -25.37
CA THR A 102 0.18 4.22 -25.37
C THR A 102 0.07 5.40 -24.42
N PRO A 103 0.43 5.32 -23.12
CA PRO A 103 0.37 6.49 -22.23
C PRO A 103 1.38 7.58 -22.63
N LEU A 104 2.53 7.21 -23.21
CA LEU A 104 3.55 8.16 -23.64
C LEU A 104 3.13 8.90 -24.92
N MET A 105 2.45 8.21 -25.84
CA MET A 105 1.82 8.79 -27.03
C MET A 105 0.65 9.70 -26.66
N TYR A 106 -0.20 9.30 -25.71
CA TYR A 106 -1.26 10.18 -25.21
C TYR A 106 -0.71 11.42 -24.53
N LYS A 107 0.33 11.29 -23.70
CA LYS A 107 1.03 12.43 -23.10
C LYS A 107 1.61 13.41 -24.13
N TRP A 108 1.99 12.90 -25.31
CA TRP A 108 2.58 13.71 -26.37
C TRP A 108 1.55 14.34 -27.31
N THR A 109 0.43 13.65 -27.55
CA THR A 109 -0.60 14.06 -28.52
C THR A 109 -1.68 14.93 -27.89
N ASP A 110 -2.05 14.69 -26.63
CA ASP A 110 -3.12 15.44 -25.99
C ASP A 110 -2.83 15.62 -24.49
N LYS A 111 -2.36 16.82 -24.13
CA LYS A 111 -1.98 17.16 -22.74
C LYS A 111 -3.20 17.31 -21.81
N THR A 112 -4.43 17.28 -22.35
CA THR A 112 -5.55 17.93 -21.66
C THR A 112 -6.75 17.08 -21.28
N SER A 113 -7.01 15.87 -21.82
CA SER A 113 -8.33 15.29 -21.50
C SER A 113 -8.54 13.77 -21.60
N ILE A 114 -7.51 12.95 -21.81
CA ILE A 114 -7.73 11.50 -21.97
C ILE A 114 -6.97 10.74 -20.90
N VAL A 115 -7.56 10.67 -19.71
CA VAL A 115 -7.18 9.68 -18.70
C VAL A 115 -7.59 8.31 -19.26
N LEU A 116 -6.66 7.36 -19.36
CA LEU A 116 -7.01 5.99 -19.74
C LEU A 116 -8.11 5.49 -18.79
N LYS A 117 -9.15 4.86 -19.33
CA LYS A 117 -10.25 4.30 -18.52
C LYS A 117 -9.74 3.42 -17.37
N SER A 118 -8.66 2.67 -17.59
CA SER A 118 -8.01 1.87 -16.54
C SER A 118 -7.46 2.70 -15.37
N ILE A 119 -6.87 3.87 -15.64
CA ILE A 119 -6.37 4.78 -14.61
C ILE A 119 -7.55 5.45 -13.90
N TYR A 120 -8.61 5.78 -14.62
CA TYR A 120 -9.85 6.29 -14.04
C TYR A 120 -10.47 5.27 -13.09
N ASP A 121 -10.62 4.01 -13.53
CA ASP A 121 -11.23 2.94 -12.74
C ASP A 121 -10.42 2.69 -11.44
N ILE A 122 -9.07 2.68 -11.52
CA ILE A 122 -8.18 2.58 -10.34
C ILE A 122 -8.36 3.78 -9.42
N SER A 123 -8.38 5.00 -9.97
CA SER A 123 -8.53 6.23 -9.19
C SER A 123 -9.91 6.32 -8.51
N GLU A 124 -10.96 5.86 -9.18
CA GLU A 124 -12.31 5.80 -8.63
C GLU A 124 -12.39 4.78 -7.48
N GLU A 125 -11.76 3.61 -7.62
CA GLU A 125 -11.68 2.60 -6.58
C GLU A 125 -10.90 3.09 -5.35
N GLU A 126 -9.77 3.76 -5.57
CA GLU A 126 -9.02 4.41 -4.50
C GLU A 126 -9.85 5.49 -3.79
N ARG A 127 -10.58 6.32 -4.55
CA ARG A 127 -11.46 7.34 -3.99
C ARG A 127 -12.57 6.73 -3.12
N LYS A 128 -13.24 5.68 -3.60
CA LYS A 128 -14.26 4.94 -2.84
C LYS A 128 -13.70 4.36 -1.54
N LYS A 129 -12.48 3.82 -1.60
CA LYS A 129 -11.79 3.27 -0.42
C LYS A 129 -11.45 4.36 0.60
N LEU A 130 -11.01 5.54 0.13
CA LEU A 130 -10.72 6.68 0.99
C LEU A 130 -11.99 7.23 1.64
N GLU A 131 -13.07 7.38 0.87
CA GLU A 131 -14.37 7.84 1.34
C GLU A 131 -14.92 6.92 2.44
N LYS A 132 -14.87 5.59 2.21
CA LYS A 132 -15.25 4.61 3.23
C LYS A 132 -14.42 4.75 4.51
N ARG A 133 -13.11 4.95 4.41
CA ARG A 133 -12.23 5.15 5.58
C ARG A 133 -12.59 6.43 6.34
N VAL A 134 -12.89 7.51 5.63
CA VAL A 134 -13.30 8.79 6.25
C VAL A 134 -14.63 8.63 6.98
N ASP A 135 -15.59 7.91 6.41
CA ASP A 135 -16.87 7.64 7.07
C ASP A 135 -16.72 6.76 8.31
N GLU A 136 -15.86 5.73 8.24
CA GLU A 136 -15.50 4.90 9.39
C GLU A 136 -14.85 5.72 10.51
N GLU A 137 -13.89 6.60 10.19
CA GLU A 137 -13.26 7.51 11.15
C GLU A 137 -14.25 8.49 11.75
N ARG A 138 -15.13 9.10 10.95
CA ARG A 138 -16.19 10.00 11.43
C ARG A 138 -17.13 9.28 12.38
N SER A 139 -17.59 8.08 12.03
CA SER A 139 -18.47 7.29 12.89
C SER A 139 -17.80 6.92 14.21
N SER A 140 -16.50 6.61 14.18
CA SER A 140 -15.72 6.29 15.38
C SER A 140 -15.52 7.51 16.26
N ARG A 141 -15.25 8.68 15.66
CA ARG A 141 -15.10 9.95 16.37
C ARG A 141 -16.40 10.39 17.04
N ILE A 142 -17.54 10.23 16.38
CA ILE A 142 -18.86 10.51 16.97
C ILE A 142 -19.11 9.61 18.19
N LYS A 143 -18.83 8.30 18.07
CA LYS A 143 -18.97 7.38 19.21
C LYS A 143 -18.07 7.76 20.39
N LEU A 144 -16.82 8.12 20.10
CA LEU A 144 -15.88 8.57 21.14
C LEU A 144 -16.35 9.87 21.81
N GLN A 145 -16.92 10.80 21.04
CA GLN A 145 -17.50 12.02 21.58
C GLN A 145 -18.70 11.71 22.49
N ASP A 146 -19.62 10.84 22.06
CA ASP A 146 -20.76 10.41 22.87
C ASP A 146 -20.32 9.72 24.17
N GLU A 147 -19.26 8.89 24.12
CA GLU A 147 -18.69 8.25 25.30
C GLU A 147 -18.01 9.26 26.23
N TYR A 148 -17.31 10.24 25.67
CA TYR A 148 -16.68 11.33 26.41
C TYR A 148 -17.74 12.17 27.16
N ASP A 149 -18.78 12.62 26.46
CA ASP A 149 -19.86 13.42 27.04
C ASP A 149 -20.58 12.65 28.16
N LYS A 150 -20.82 11.34 27.98
CA LYS A 150 -21.37 10.48 29.04
C LYS A 150 -20.44 10.34 30.23
N LEU A 151 -19.13 10.28 30.00
CA LEU A 151 -18.15 10.17 31.07
C LEU A 151 -18.03 11.49 31.85
N GLU A 152 -18.08 12.62 31.16
CA GLU A 152 -18.12 13.96 31.75
C GLU A 152 -19.38 14.18 32.59
N GLN A 153 -20.55 13.75 32.10
CA GLN A 153 -21.79 13.77 32.88
C GLN A 153 -21.71 12.88 34.13
N LYS A 154 -21.11 11.70 34.03
CA LYS A 154 -20.89 10.84 35.21
C LYS A 154 -19.93 11.47 36.20
N LEU A 155 -18.86 12.08 35.73
CA LEU A 155 -17.85 12.71 36.57
C LEU A 155 -18.43 13.92 37.31
N SER A 156 -19.16 14.79 36.61
CA SER A 156 -19.86 15.93 37.23
C SER A 156 -20.91 15.47 38.25
N ALA A 157 -21.68 14.43 37.96
CA ALA A 157 -22.63 13.86 38.92
C ALA A 157 -21.96 13.26 40.16
N LEU A 158 -20.79 12.62 40.01
CA LEU A 158 -20.00 12.11 41.14
C LEU A 158 -19.43 13.24 42.00
N LEU A 159 -18.91 14.30 41.37
CA LEU A 159 -18.41 15.48 42.08
C LEU A 159 -19.53 16.19 42.87
N LEU A 160 -20.71 16.35 42.27
CA LEU A 160 -21.88 16.91 42.97
C LEU A 160 -22.29 16.05 44.16
N LYS A 161 -22.38 14.72 44.00
CA LYS A 161 -22.67 13.79 45.10
C LYS A 161 -21.63 13.85 46.21
N GLN A 162 -20.35 13.92 45.86
CA GLN A 162 -19.26 14.03 46.84
C GLN A 162 -19.35 15.37 47.60
N GLN A 163 -19.64 16.46 46.89
CA GLN A 163 -19.83 17.77 47.52
C GLN A 163 -21.06 17.80 48.44
N GLU A 164 -22.19 17.21 48.02
CA GLU A 164 -23.37 17.04 48.86
C GLU A 164 -23.09 16.22 50.12
N GLN A 165 -22.32 15.12 49.99
CA GLN A 165 -21.88 14.31 51.13
C GLN A 165 -20.95 15.10 52.07
N ILE A 166 -20.02 15.90 51.55
CA ILE A 166 -19.17 16.78 52.36
C ILE A 166 -20.03 17.82 53.10
N ILE A 167 -20.99 18.44 52.42
CA ILE A 167 -21.89 19.44 53.03
C ILE A 167 -22.77 18.81 54.11
N GLN A 168 -23.29 17.59 53.88
CA GLN A 168 -24.10 16.88 54.88
C GLN A 168 -23.26 16.43 56.07
N ASN A 169 -22.03 15.95 55.85
CA ASN A 169 -21.12 15.59 56.94
C ASN A 169 -20.67 16.83 57.73
N SER A 170 -20.39 17.96 57.07
CA SER A 170 -20.08 19.23 57.74
C SER A 170 -21.27 19.83 58.49
N LYS A 171 -22.52 19.60 58.06
CA LYS A 171 -23.71 20.03 58.81
C LYS A 171 -23.96 19.19 60.06
N ASN A 172 -23.50 17.95 60.09
CA ASN A 172 -23.58 17.08 61.26
C ASN A 172 -22.48 17.39 62.30
N ASP A 173 -21.39 18.05 61.91
CA ASP A 173 -20.29 18.47 62.81
C ASP A 173 -20.41 19.92 63.31
N PHE A 174 -21.36 20.72 62.82
CA PHE A 174 -21.60 22.10 63.30
C PHE A 174 -22.60 22.14 64.45
N GLN A 175 -22.26 21.46 65.53
CA GLN A 175 -22.86 21.71 66.84
C GLN A 175 -21.87 21.48 67.98
N ASP A 176 -20.60 21.90 67.83
CA ASP A 176 -19.83 22.36 68.99
C ASP A 176 -18.52 23.08 68.65
N SER A 177 -18.28 24.15 69.41
CA SER A 177 -17.00 24.80 69.68
C SER A 177 -16.29 25.66 68.61
N ASP A 178 -16.25 26.96 68.92
CA ASP A 178 -15.12 27.86 68.74
C ASP A 178 -13.76 27.13 68.85
N LYS A 179 -12.97 27.19 67.78
CA LYS A 179 -11.50 27.30 67.81
C LYS A 179 -10.94 27.48 66.40
N SER A 180 -10.10 28.51 66.28
CA SER A 180 -9.11 28.73 65.23
C SER A 180 -8.45 27.45 64.72
N TYR A 181 -8.08 27.45 63.43
CA TYR A 181 -7.07 26.67 62.67
C TYR A 181 -7.69 26.08 61.38
N PRO A 182 -6.90 25.63 60.39
CA PRO A 182 -5.89 26.34 59.63
C PRO A 182 -6.19 26.24 58.12
N SER A 183 -5.51 27.05 57.30
CA SER A 183 -5.47 26.93 55.84
C SER A 183 -5.32 25.48 55.37
N ILE A 184 -6.33 24.98 54.66
CA ILE A 184 -6.32 23.67 54.01
C ILE A 184 -5.15 23.64 53.02
N ASN A 185 -4.17 22.77 53.27
CA ASN A 185 -3.13 22.39 52.33
C ASN A 185 -3.80 21.78 51.08
N LYS A 186 -4.04 22.61 50.05
CA LYS A 186 -4.06 22.08 48.68
C LYS A 186 -2.66 21.52 48.43
N GLU A 187 -2.56 20.22 48.17
CA GLU A 187 -1.38 19.67 47.50
C GLU A 187 -1.08 20.57 46.31
N LYS A 188 0.03 21.32 46.37
CA LYS A 188 0.42 22.22 45.29
C LYS A 188 0.62 21.36 44.06
N SER A 189 -0.15 21.63 43.00
CA SER A 189 0.04 20.95 41.73
C SER A 189 1.49 21.19 41.27
N LYS A 190 2.09 20.24 40.55
CA LYS A 190 3.45 20.37 39.99
C LYS A 190 3.62 21.70 39.24
N LEU A 191 2.57 22.16 38.56
CA LEU A 191 2.53 23.45 37.88
C LEU A 191 2.57 24.66 38.83
N ASP A 192 1.93 24.58 40.00
CA ASP A 192 1.98 25.65 41.02
C ASP A 192 3.40 25.80 41.59
N LEU A 193 4.11 24.69 41.81
CA LEU A 193 5.51 24.73 42.25
C LEU A 193 6.44 25.32 41.19
N ILE A 194 6.21 25.00 39.91
CA ILE A 194 6.98 25.55 38.78
C ILE A 194 6.69 27.05 38.64
N TYR A 195 5.42 27.45 38.70
CA TYR A 195 5.01 28.85 38.61
C TYR A 195 5.61 29.71 39.74
N GLU A 196 5.53 29.24 40.99
CA GLU A 196 6.14 29.94 42.14
C GLU A 196 7.66 30.03 42.01
N LYS A 197 8.31 28.98 41.48
CA LYS A 197 9.75 28.99 41.20
C LYS A 197 10.11 30.04 40.14
N PHE A 198 9.35 30.13 39.05
CA PHE A 198 9.59 31.08 37.96
C PHE A 198 9.45 32.53 38.42
N LYS A 199 8.43 32.78 39.26
CA LYS A 199 8.22 34.09 39.87
C LYS A 199 9.33 34.47 40.83
N LYS A 200 9.88 33.51 41.57
CA LYS A 200 10.99 33.73 42.52
C LYS A 200 12.33 33.95 41.83
N GLU A 201 12.56 33.26 40.70
CA GLU A 201 13.83 33.28 39.96
C GLU A 201 13.87 34.34 38.83
N ASN A 202 12.78 35.10 38.63
CA ASN A 202 12.63 36.06 37.51
C ASN A 202 12.81 35.45 36.10
N THR A 203 12.74 34.13 35.96
CA THR A 203 12.90 33.41 34.69
C THR A 203 11.66 33.45 33.79
N THR A 204 10.64 34.24 34.18
CA THR A 204 9.40 34.43 33.42
C THR A 204 9.62 35.02 32.03
N THR A 205 10.56 35.96 31.89
CA THR A 205 10.91 36.60 30.61
C THR A 205 11.63 35.64 29.67
N ASP A 206 12.49 34.79 30.22
CA ASP A 206 13.26 33.81 29.45
C ASP A 206 12.33 32.73 28.87
N PHE A 207 11.35 32.30 29.67
CA PHE A 207 10.32 31.37 29.22
C PHE A 207 9.41 32.00 28.15
N GLN A 208 8.97 33.25 28.34
CA GLN A 208 8.18 33.98 27.33
C GLN A 208 8.94 34.14 26.01
N THR A 209 10.24 34.47 26.06
CA THR A 209 11.08 34.58 24.87
C THR A 209 11.16 33.25 24.11
N ILE A 210 11.21 32.13 24.83
CA ILE A 210 11.22 30.79 24.22
C ILE A 210 9.84 30.42 23.64
N VAL A 211 8.75 30.79 24.32
CA VAL A 211 7.39 30.65 23.77
C VAL A 211 7.26 31.45 22.48
N ASP A 212 7.71 32.70 22.45
CA ASP A 212 7.68 33.54 21.26
C ASP A 212 8.53 32.97 20.13
N ASN A 213 9.72 32.45 20.43
CA ASN A 213 10.56 31.77 19.45
C ASN A 213 9.89 30.52 18.88
N ILE A 214 9.15 29.76 19.70
CA ILE A 214 8.38 28.59 19.25
C ILE A 214 7.22 29.02 18.34
N LEU A 215 6.47 30.05 18.72
CA LEU A 215 5.32 30.54 17.95
C LEU A 215 5.72 31.16 16.61
N ASN A 216 6.95 31.69 16.51
CA ASN A 216 7.51 32.27 15.29
C ASN A 216 8.38 31.28 14.48
N ASP A 217 8.33 29.98 14.78
CA ASP A 217 9.11 28.93 14.12
C ASP A 217 10.63 29.22 14.08
N ILE A 218 11.17 29.79 15.15
CA ILE A 218 12.60 30.10 15.28
C ILE A 218 13.34 28.87 15.80
N VAL A 219 14.34 28.45 15.04
CA VAL A 219 15.21 27.31 15.38
C VAL A 219 16.09 27.64 16.58
N MET A 220 16.05 26.79 17.60
CA MET A 220 16.82 26.97 18.83
C MET A 220 17.85 25.85 19.05
N ASN A 221 18.91 26.17 19.80
CA ASN A 221 19.95 25.19 20.13
C ASN A 221 19.56 24.39 21.38
N ASP A 222 19.42 23.08 21.23
CA ASP A 222 19.09 22.12 22.30
C ASP A 222 20.17 22.06 23.40
N ARG A 223 21.37 22.61 23.16
CA ARG A 223 22.44 22.67 24.16
C ARG A 223 22.38 23.88 25.07
N SER A 224 21.57 24.90 24.74
CA SER A 224 21.40 26.08 25.59
C SER A 224 20.84 25.71 26.96
N SER A 225 21.30 26.40 28.02
CA SER A 225 20.93 26.14 29.41
C SER A 225 19.43 26.27 29.62
N GLU A 226 18.85 27.28 28.99
CA GLU A 226 17.45 27.70 29.11
C GLU A 226 16.54 26.65 28.46
N VAL A 227 16.84 26.25 27.22
CA VAL A 227 16.06 25.21 26.51
C VAL A 227 16.13 23.87 27.24
N LYS A 228 17.31 23.46 27.74
CA LYS A 228 17.44 22.23 28.54
C LYS A 228 16.62 22.27 29.83
N GLN A 229 16.60 23.41 30.50
CA GLN A 229 15.82 23.59 31.72
C GLN A 229 14.33 23.39 31.42
N PHE A 230 13.81 24.03 30.38
CA PHE A 230 12.38 23.93 30.05
C PHE A 230 11.96 22.57 29.46
N ILE A 231 12.86 21.86 28.77
CA ILE A 231 12.66 20.45 28.41
C ILE A 231 12.60 19.58 29.67
N SER A 232 13.52 19.79 30.62
CA SER A 232 13.58 18.98 31.86
C SER A 232 12.34 19.17 32.75
N LEU A 233 11.75 20.36 32.71
CA LEU A 233 10.50 20.69 33.39
C LEU A 233 9.26 20.16 32.63
N GLY A 234 9.42 19.66 31.41
CA GLY A 234 8.35 19.13 30.58
C GLY A 234 7.42 20.22 30.03
N LEU A 235 7.93 21.44 29.83
CA LEU A 235 7.18 22.58 29.31
C LEU A 235 7.28 22.70 27.78
N ILE A 236 8.42 22.27 27.22
CA ILE A 236 8.68 22.22 25.77
C ILE A 236 9.22 20.85 25.37
N GLU A 237 8.99 20.45 24.13
CA GLU A 237 9.50 19.21 23.56
C GLU A 237 10.08 19.45 22.17
N ARG A 238 11.01 18.58 21.75
CA ARG A 238 11.65 18.65 20.43
C ARG A 238 10.64 18.24 19.36
N ASP A 239 10.61 18.99 18.27
CA ASP A 239 9.74 18.70 17.12
C ASP A 239 10.58 18.27 15.90
N THR A 240 11.02 19.22 15.08
CA THR A 240 11.75 18.95 13.83
C THR A 240 13.25 19.25 13.97
N HIS A 241 14.13 18.40 13.41
CA HIS A 241 15.58 18.60 13.47
C HIS A 241 16.10 19.45 12.30
N ASP A 242 16.90 20.48 12.61
CA ASP A 242 17.48 21.44 11.63
C ASP A 242 19.04 21.38 11.62
N GLY A 243 19.59 20.18 11.79
CA GLY A 243 21.03 19.93 11.70
C GLY A 243 21.85 20.31 12.95
N GLY A 244 22.92 19.57 13.19
CA GLY A 244 23.81 19.82 14.35
C GLY A 244 23.08 19.66 15.68
N ASN A 245 23.01 20.72 16.50
CA ASN A 245 22.26 20.73 17.77
C ASN A 245 21.03 21.64 17.72
N LYS A 246 20.52 21.93 16.51
CA LYS A 246 19.42 22.86 16.28
C LYS A 246 18.11 22.09 16.03
N TYR A 247 17.04 22.54 16.67
CA TYR A 247 15.72 21.93 16.59
C TYR A 247 14.64 23.01 16.58
N TYR A 248 13.53 22.69 15.92
CA TYR A 248 12.23 23.29 16.20
C TYR A 248 11.66 22.66 17.47
N PHE A 249 10.94 23.45 18.25
CA PHE A 249 10.36 23.03 19.51
C PHE A 249 8.87 23.28 19.50
N LYS A 250 8.11 22.51 20.28
CA LYS A 250 6.68 22.71 20.50
C LYS A 250 6.36 22.74 21.99
N LEU A 251 5.29 23.48 22.33
CA LEU A 251 4.81 23.58 23.71
C LEU A 251 4.01 22.33 24.09
N THR A 252 4.32 21.76 25.24
CA THR A 252 3.51 20.70 25.86
C THR A 252 2.24 21.31 26.47
N THR A 253 1.26 20.49 26.87
CA THR A 253 0.06 20.95 27.58
C THR A 253 0.42 21.79 28.82
N ASN A 254 1.40 21.33 29.60
CA ASN A 254 1.91 22.04 30.77
C ASN A 254 2.57 23.39 30.41
N GLY A 255 3.28 23.46 29.29
CA GLY A 255 3.89 24.69 28.80
C GLY A 255 2.85 25.72 28.35
N LYS A 256 1.77 25.27 27.70
CA LYS A 256 0.64 26.12 27.30
C LYS A 256 -0.09 26.68 28.51
N ASP A 257 -0.48 25.81 29.46
CA ASP A 257 -1.19 26.22 30.68
C ASP A 257 -0.38 27.24 31.50
N LEU A 258 0.95 27.04 31.59
CA LEU A 258 1.85 27.96 32.28
C LEU A 258 1.99 29.30 31.53
N SER A 259 2.11 29.27 30.20
CA SER A 259 2.18 30.46 29.35
C SER A 259 0.91 31.31 29.47
N GLU A 260 -0.26 30.69 29.41
CA GLU A 260 -1.54 31.37 29.58
C GLU A 260 -1.66 32.01 30.97
N ARG A 261 -1.25 31.29 32.02
CA ARG A 261 -1.27 31.82 33.40
C ARG A 261 -0.34 33.02 33.57
N LEU A 262 0.87 32.97 33.02
CA LEU A 262 1.81 34.09 33.05
C LEU A 262 1.28 35.30 32.27
N LEU A 263 0.63 35.08 31.13
CA LEU A 263 0.01 36.12 30.32
C LEU A 263 -1.12 36.80 31.11
N ILE A 264 -2.04 36.01 31.69
CA ILE A 264 -3.15 36.53 32.50
C ILE A 264 -2.63 37.37 33.68
N ASP A 265 -1.55 36.95 34.34
CA ASP A 265 -1.00 37.70 35.46
C ASP A 265 -0.27 38.98 35.02
N SER A 266 0.36 39.00 33.84
CA SER A 266 0.91 40.23 33.26
C SER A 266 -0.18 41.25 32.91
N LEU A 267 -1.35 40.78 32.47
CA LEU A 267 -2.51 41.65 32.17
C LEU A 267 -3.17 42.22 33.43
N LYS A 268 -3.03 41.58 34.60
CA LYS A 268 -3.58 42.08 35.88
C LYS A 268 -2.70 43.13 36.55
N GLN A 269 -1.44 43.27 36.13
CA GLN A 269 -0.49 44.23 36.69
C GLN A 269 -0.44 45.57 35.94
N ASN A 270 -1.08 45.64 34.76
CA ASN A 270 -1.37 46.87 34.02
C ASN A 270 -2.78 47.38 34.36
#